data_AF-A0A1A6HT32-F1
#
_entry.id   AF-A0A1A6HT32-F1
#
_cell.length_a   1.000
_cell.length_b   1.000
_cell.length_c   1.000
_cell.angle_alpha   90.00
_cell.angle_beta   90.00
_cell.angle_gamma   90.00
#
_symmetry.space_group_name_H-M   'P 1'
#
loop_
_entity.id
_entity.type
_entity.pdbx_description
1 polymer ?
#
loop_
_entity_poly.entity_id
_entity_poly.type
_entity_poly.pdbx_seq_one_letter_code
_entity_poly.pdbx_strand_id
1 'polypeptide(L)'
;PKGKKAKGKKVAPAPAVVKKQEAKKVVNPLFEKRPKNFGIGQDIQPKRDLTRFVKWPRYIRLQRQRAILYKRLKIRRHWGGNVLGPKSVARIAKLEKAKAKELATKLG
;
A
#
# COMPACT_ATOMS: atom_id res chain seq x y z
N PRO A 1 44.01 34.17 -52.27
CA PRO A 1 43.57 32.84 -51.77
C PRO A 1 43.07 32.92 -50.31
N LYS A 2 41.74 33.04 -50.11
CA LYS A 2 41.10 33.19 -48.79
C LYS A 2 40.17 32.00 -48.56
N GLY A 3 40.45 31.22 -47.51
CA GLY A 3 39.84 29.92 -47.22
C GLY A 3 38.34 29.97 -46.90
N LYS A 4 37.66 28.87 -47.23
CA LYS A 4 36.20 28.65 -47.17
C LYS A 4 35.66 28.64 -45.73
N LYS A 5 34.52 29.32 -45.54
CA LYS A 5 33.66 29.29 -44.34
C LYS A 5 32.95 27.94 -44.22
N ALA A 6 33.07 27.27 -43.07
CA ALA A 6 32.20 26.17 -42.68
C ALA A 6 30.83 26.73 -42.28
N LYS A 7 29.79 26.36 -43.03
CA LYS A 7 28.40 26.78 -42.84
C LYS A 7 27.76 25.86 -41.78
N GLY A 8 27.47 26.42 -40.60
CA GLY A 8 26.86 25.71 -39.48
C GLY A 8 25.56 25.00 -39.84
N LYS A 9 25.39 23.82 -39.23
CA LYS A 9 24.27 22.87 -39.34
C LYS A 9 22.95 23.56 -38.97
N LYS A 10 22.03 23.72 -39.93
CA LYS A 10 20.63 24.08 -39.64
C LYS A 10 19.97 22.86 -39.00
N VAL A 11 19.72 22.92 -37.69
CA VAL A 11 18.92 21.93 -36.97
C VAL A 11 17.46 22.19 -37.30
N ALA A 12 16.74 21.18 -37.77
CA ALA A 12 15.32 21.26 -38.06
C ALA A 12 14.52 21.54 -36.77
N PRO A 13 13.47 22.37 -36.80
CA PRO A 13 12.60 22.55 -35.64
C PRO A 13 11.97 21.20 -35.25
N ALA A 14 11.92 20.93 -33.94
CA ALA A 14 11.32 19.70 -33.41
C ALA A 14 9.85 19.57 -33.89
N PRO A 15 9.37 18.36 -34.20
CA PRO A 15 8.00 18.17 -34.64
C PRO A 15 7.06 18.69 -33.56
N ALA A 16 6.17 19.61 -33.95
CA ALA A 16 5.14 20.14 -33.09
C ALA A 16 4.39 18.95 -32.46
N VAL A 17 4.29 18.95 -31.13
CA VAL A 17 3.50 17.98 -30.38
C VAL A 17 2.10 18.02 -30.95
N VAL A 18 1.77 17.02 -31.76
CA VAL A 18 0.43 16.80 -32.27
C VAL A 18 -0.43 16.56 -31.04
N LYS A 19 -1.18 17.59 -30.62
CA LYS A 19 -2.25 17.43 -29.63
C LYS A 19 -3.12 16.30 -30.14
N LYS A 20 -3.02 15.15 -29.49
CA LYS A 20 -3.90 14.00 -29.73
C LYS A 20 -5.32 14.53 -29.60
N GLN A 21 -5.99 14.68 -30.74
CA GLN A 21 -7.38 15.11 -30.75
C GLN A 21 -8.15 14.03 -29.98
N GLU A 22 -8.67 14.40 -28.81
CA GLU A 22 -9.56 13.54 -28.06
C GLU A 22 -10.75 13.24 -28.96
N ALA A 23 -10.87 11.97 -29.38
CA ALA A 23 -12.03 11.53 -30.13
C ALA A 23 -13.27 11.85 -29.29
N LYS A 24 -14.10 12.77 -29.79
CA LYS A 24 -15.40 13.08 -29.20
C LYS A 24 -16.18 11.77 -29.18
N LYS A 25 -16.37 11.19 -28.00
CA LYS A 25 -17.26 10.04 -27.82
C LYS A 25 -18.63 10.46 -28.35
N VAL A 26 -19.11 9.76 -29.37
CA VAL A 26 -20.47 9.90 -29.88
C VAL A 26 -21.40 9.56 -28.70
N VAL A 27 -21.95 10.59 -28.05
CA VAL A 27 -22.86 10.42 -26.93
C VAL A 27 -24.20 10.04 -27.53
N ASN A 28 -24.59 8.78 -27.37
CA ASN A 28 -25.90 8.31 -27.81
C ASN A 28 -26.97 9.04 -26.97
N PRO A 29 -27.88 9.81 -27.60
CA PRO A 29 -28.91 10.60 -26.90
C PRO A 29 -29.88 9.74 -26.07
N LEU A 30 -29.90 8.42 -26.28
CA LEU A 30 -30.68 7.48 -25.47
C LEU A 30 -30.12 7.25 -24.06
N PHE A 31 -28.86 7.63 -23.78
CA PHE A 31 -28.24 7.45 -22.47
C PHE A 31 -28.06 8.77 -21.73
N GLU A 32 -28.89 8.98 -20.71
CA GLU A 32 -28.78 10.08 -19.77
C GLU A 32 -27.94 9.68 -18.54
N LYS A 33 -27.17 10.62 -17.99
CA LYS A 33 -26.57 10.44 -16.66
C LYS A 33 -27.65 10.61 -15.60
N ARG A 34 -27.91 9.56 -14.83
CA ARG A 34 -28.82 9.58 -13.67
C ARG A 34 -28.05 9.38 -12.36
N PRO A 35 -27.37 10.42 -11.85
CA PRO A 35 -26.66 10.34 -10.58
C PRO A 35 -27.67 10.18 -9.44
N LYS A 36 -27.41 9.23 -8.54
CA LYS A 36 -28.18 9.05 -7.30
C LYS A 36 -27.58 9.90 -6.19
N ASN A 37 -28.43 10.51 -5.37
CA ASN A 37 -28.03 11.30 -4.23
C ASN A 37 -28.12 10.45 -2.96
N PHE A 38 -26.98 10.13 -2.34
CA PHE A 38 -26.91 9.28 -1.14
C PHE A 38 -26.80 10.07 0.18
N GLY A 39 -27.16 11.35 0.15
CA GLY A 39 -27.30 12.19 1.34
C GLY A 39 -28.40 11.71 2.29
N ILE A 40 -28.48 12.34 3.45
CA ILE A 40 -29.50 12.00 4.47
C ILE A 40 -30.90 12.32 3.89
N GLY A 41 -31.81 11.34 3.89
CA GLY A 41 -33.19 11.51 3.44
C GLY A 41 -33.41 11.48 1.91
N GLN A 42 -32.41 11.06 1.13
CA GLN A 42 -32.47 10.99 -0.33
C GLN A 42 -32.56 9.52 -0.80
N ASP A 43 -31.84 9.13 -1.86
CA ASP A 43 -31.84 7.77 -2.38
C ASP A 43 -31.31 6.74 -1.37
N ILE A 44 -31.73 5.48 -1.55
CA ILE A 44 -31.26 4.36 -0.73
C ILE A 44 -29.75 4.29 -0.74
N GLN A 45 -29.20 4.22 0.46
CA GLN A 45 -27.76 4.21 0.68
C GLN A 45 -27.13 2.93 0.13
N PRO A 46 -25.95 3.01 -0.52
CA PRO A 46 -25.29 1.82 -1.05
C PRO A 46 -24.80 0.92 0.08
N LYS A 47 -24.59 -0.36 -0.27
CA LYS A 47 -23.88 -1.29 0.61
C LYS A 47 -22.45 -0.78 0.81
N ARG A 48 -22.05 -0.61 2.07
CA ARG A 48 -20.70 -0.17 2.47
C ARG A 48 -20.04 -1.21 3.36
N ASP A 49 -18.74 -1.08 3.56
CA ASP A 49 -18.03 -1.89 4.54
C ASP A 49 -18.52 -1.57 5.96
N LEU A 50 -19.05 -2.59 6.64
CA LEU A 50 -19.56 -2.52 8.01
C LEU A 50 -18.61 -3.19 9.02
N THR A 51 -17.42 -3.65 8.63
CA THR A 51 -16.45 -4.35 9.50
C THR A 51 -16.24 -3.66 10.86
N ARG A 52 -16.25 -2.33 10.90
CA ARG A 52 -16.11 -1.55 12.14
C ARG A 52 -17.37 -1.57 13.04
N PHE A 53 -18.55 -1.62 12.44
CA PHE A 53 -19.85 -1.52 13.12
C PHE A 53 -20.53 -2.88 13.35
N VAL A 54 -19.99 -3.95 12.76
CA VAL A 54 -20.46 -5.32 12.97
C VAL A 54 -20.25 -5.73 14.43
N LYS A 55 -21.26 -6.42 14.98
CA LYS A 55 -21.17 -7.08 16.27
C LYS A 55 -20.20 -8.25 16.19
N TRP A 56 -18.94 -8.02 16.58
CA TRP A 56 -17.90 -9.03 16.55
C TRP A 56 -18.14 -10.20 17.53
N PRO A 57 -17.76 -11.43 17.16
CA PRO A 57 -17.72 -12.58 18.06
C PRO A 57 -17.06 -12.26 19.41
N ARG A 58 -17.53 -12.90 20.48
CA ARG A 58 -17.14 -12.56 21.87
C ARG A 58 -15.63 -12.63 22.08
N TYR A 59 -14.97 -13.64 21.53
CA TYR A 59 -13.52 -13.85 21.68
C TYR A 59 -12.69 -12.71 21.04
N ILE A 60 -13.10 -12.21 19.88
CA ILE A 60 -12.42 -11.08 19.20
C ILE A 60 -12.55 -9.80 20.03
N ARG A 61 -13.74 -9.54 20.57
CA ARG A 61 -13.97 -8.37 21.44
C ARG A 61 -13.07 -8.42 22.67
N LEU A 62 -13.01 -9.57 23.34
CA LEU A 62 -12.17 -9.77 24.52
C LEU A 62 -10.67 -9.58 24.20
N GLN A 63 -10.18 -10.14 23.09
CA GLN A 63 -8.79 -9.97 22.66
C GLN A 63 -8.45 -8.49 22.38
N ARG A 64 -9.32 -7.78 21.66
CA ARG A 64 -9.15 -6.34 21.37
C ARG A 64 -9.19 -5.49 22.64
N GLN A 65 -10.13 -5.75 23.54
CA GLN A 65 -10.23 -5.07 24.84
C GLN A 65 -8.97 -5.29 25.67
N ARG A 66 -8.46 -6.52 25.75
CA ARG A 66 -7.21 -6.85 26.46
C ARG A 66 -6.02 -6.07 25.90
N ALA A 67 -5.89 -5.99 24.57
CA ALA A 67 -4.83 -5.22 23.93
C ALA A 67 -4.94 -3.71 24.21
N ILE A 68 -6.15 -3.14 24.20
CA ILE A 68 -6.39 -1.73 24.55
C ILE A 68 -6.05 -1.48 26.02
N LEU A 69 -6.44 -2.40 26.91
CA LEU A 69 -6.21 -2.30 28.34
C LEU A 69 -4.71 -2.24 28.66
N TYR A 70 -3.91 -3.14 28.09
CA TYR A 70 -2.45 -3.13 28.27
C TYR A 70 -1.76 -1.88 27.72
N LYS A 71 -2.35 -1.22 26.71
CA LYS A 71 -1.84 0.05 26.19
C LYS A 71 -2.20 1.24 27.07
N ARG A 72 -3.42 1.27 27.63
CA ARG A 72 -3.95 2.40 28.41
C ARG A 72 -3.49 2.38 29.86
N LEU A 73 -3.47 1.20 30.49
CA LEU A 73 -3.03 1.09 31.87
C LEU A 73 -1.51 1.12 31.93
N LYS A 74 -0.97 1.93 32.86
CA LYS A 74 0.46 1.99 33.17
C LYS A 74 0.83 0.82 34.08
N ILE A 75 0.74 -0.42 33.59
CA ILE A 75 0.92 -1.68 34.34
C ILE A 75 2.39 -1.94 34.76
N ARG A 76 3.20 -0.90 34.99
CA ARG A 76 4.68 -0.97 35.04
C ARG A 76 5.19 -1.24 33.62
N ARG A 77 5.57 -0.16 32.93
CA ARG A 77 6.54 -0.25 31.84
C ARG A 77 7.73 -1.02 32.42
N HIS A 78 7.88 -2.29 32.07
CA HIS A 78 9.19 -2.89 32.07
C HIS A 78 10.02 -1.96 31.18
N TRP A 79 11.06 -1.36 31.74
CA TRP A 79 11.88 -0.38 31.06
C TRP A 79 12.63 -1.06 29.91
N GLY A 80 11.96 -1.24 28.76
CA GLY A 80 12.54 -1.86 27.56
C GLY A 80 13.04 -3.28 27.83
N GLY A 81 12.22 -4.31 27.67
CA GLY A 81 11.90 -4.79 26.33
C GLY A 81 12.91 -5.87 25.97
N ASN A 82 12.72 -7.08 26.50
CA ASN A 82 13.55 -8.26 26.23
C ASN A 82 13.33 -8.83 24.82
N VAL A 83 12.83 -8.00 23.89
CA VAL A 83 12.54 -8.39 22.50
C VAL A 83 13.73 -7.95 21.67
N LEU A 84 14.54 -8.94 21.30
CA LEU A 84 15.68 -8.77 20.40
C LEU A 84 15.24 -8.08 19.11
N GLY A 85 16.06 -7.14 18.62
CA GLY A 85 15.81 -6.48 17.35
C GLY A 85 15.78 -7.47 16.18
N PRO A 86 15.07 -7.17 15.07
CA PRO A 86 14.89 -8.12 13.96
C PRO A 86 16.19 -8.68 13.39
N LYS A 87 17.25 -7.86 13.33
CA LYS A 87 18.59 -8.28 12.87
C LYS A 87 19.24 -9.31 13.81
N SER A 88 19.07 -9.14 15.12
CA SER A 88 19.63 -10.06 16.12
C SER A 88 18.87 -11.39 16.12
N VAL A 89 17.54 -11.34 16.01
CA VAL A 89 16.67 -12.52 15.86
C VAL A 89 17.07 -13.32 14.62
N ALA A 90 17.26 -12.65 13.48
CA ALA A 90 17.69 -13.30 12.24
C ALA A 90 19.06 -13.99 12.37
N ARG A 91 20.01 -13.38 13.11
CA ARG A 91 21.33 -13.96 13.37
C ARG A 91 21.23 -15.22 14.24
N ILE A 92 20.45 -15.17 15.32
CA ILE A 92 20.23 -16.32 16.21
C ILE A 92 19.58 -17.47 15.44
N ALA A 93 18.52 -17.19 14.68
CA ALA A 93 17.85 -18.19 13.86
C ALA A 93 18.80 -18.82 12.82
N LYS A 94 19.73 -18.05 12.22
CA LYS A 94 20.74 -18.58 11.30
C LYS A 94 21.70 -19.54 12.00
N LEU A 95 22.14 -19.21 13.23
CA LEU A 95 23.03 -20.05 14.03
C LEU A 95 22.33 -21.32 14.54
N GLU A 96 21.08 -21.21 15.01
CA GLU A 96 20.27 -22.38 15.41
C GLU A 96 20.03 -23.32 14.24
N LYS A 97 19.71 -22.78 13.06
CA LYS A 97 19.53 -23.58 11.85
C LYS A 97 20.83 -24.27 11.40
N ALA A 98 21.98 -23.61 11.53
CA ALA A 98 23.28 -24.21 11.23
C ALA A 98 23.60 -25.35 12.21
N LYS A 99 23.43 -25.12 13.53
CA LYS A 99 23.61 -26.15 14.56
C LYS A 99 22.68 -27.35 14.38
N ALA A 100 21.40 -27.11 14.07
CA ALA A 100 20.43 -28.18 13.82
C ALA A 100 20.81 -29.01 12.58
N LYS A 101 21.34 -28.36 11.53
CA LYS A 101 21.84 -29.06 10.33
C LYS A 101 23.04 -29.95 10.64
N GLU A 102 24.01 -29.45 11.41
CA GLU A 102 25.19 -30.22 11.82
C GLU A 102 24.84 -31.41 12.73
N LEU A 103 23.88 -31.23 13.64
CA LEU A 103 23.42 -32.29 14.54
C LEU A 103 22.64 -33.38 13.77
N ALA A 104 21.84 -32.99 12.78
CA ALA A 104 21.15 -33.94 11.90
C ALA A 104 22.15 -34.75 11.05
N THR A 105 23.24 -34.14 10.58
CA THR A 105 24.30 -34.86 9.84
C THR A 105 25.19 -35.75 10.72
N LYS A 106 25.10 -35.63 12.05
CA LYS A 106 25.91 -36.40 13.00
C LYS A 106 25.13 -37.56 13.65
N LEU A 107 23.79 -37.49 13.59
CA LEU A 107 22.88 -38.54 14.04
C LEU A 107 22.33 -39.42 12.91
N GLY A 108 22.58 -39.05 11.65
CA GLY A 108 22.45 -39.93 10.50
C GLY A 108 23.80 -40.50 10.11
#